data_AF-A0A8C1GQX2-F1
#
_entry.id   AF-A0A8C1GQX2-F1
#
_cell.length_a   1.000
_cell.length_b   1.000
_cell.length_c   1.000
_cell.angle_alpha   90.00
_cell.angle_beta   90.00
_cell.angle_gamma   90.00
#
_symmetry.space_group_name_H-M   'P 1'
#
loop_
_entity.id
_entity.type
_entity.pdbx_description
1 polymer ?
#
loop_
_entity_poly.entity_id
_entity_poly.type
_entity_poly.pdbx_seq_one_letter_code
_entity_poly.pdbx_strand_id
1 'polypeptide(L)'
;MHLRPQKDLLQVFQTLATFYLRYLKIFRALEEVYDQIVHPQKRCVVHQVLEGIVELEYTEFHYFDDILQDFKMTPEDLEVPIPRYFVREKMRALKEREKMLCQEHKILSVLLFVKSKSFHECVVLYISSAILDQTHSKFSFSSALFPDTSPAQLHAQQVESRRQCVQEGHEAEYQKALVNIKESVRSVNGHDIKESLQEQIRQWFIECRDATGKFPDFPSPEVEGSACIFAQKTPGQVINPISLLHPSRDYPSYFC
;
A
#
# COMPACT_ATOMS: atom_id res chain seq x y z
N MET A 1 -5.78 -29.65 11.18
CA MET A 1 -4.65 -30.40 11.78
C MET A 1 -4.89 -30.53 13.27
N HIS A 2 -5.04 -31.74 13.80
CA HIS A 2 -5.18 -31.98 15.24
C HIS A 2 -3.77 -32.24 15.80
N LEU A 3 -3.15 -31.25 16.44
CA LEU A 3 -1.83 -31.39 17.04
C LEU A 3 -1.98 -32.18 18.34
N ARG A 4 -1.40 -33.38 18.43
CA ARG A 4 -1.27 -34.07 19.72
C ARG A 4 -0.24 -33.31 20.56
N PRO A 5 -0.47 -33.09 21.87
CA PRO A 5 0.52 -32.46 22.73
C PRO A 5 1.78 -33.32 22.79
N GLN A 6 2.85 -32.81 22.19
CA GLN A 6 4.13 -33.48 22.04
C GLN A 6 4.95 -33.20 23.31
N LYS A 7 5.35 -34.24 24.02
CA LYS A 7 5.99 -34.14 25.35
C LYS A 7 7.48 -33.78 25.28
N ASP A 8 8.08 -33.92 24.10
CA ASP A 8 9.50 -33.70 23.86
C ASP A 8 9.73 -32.30 23.29
N LEU A 9 10.40 -31.46 24.10
CA LEU A 9 10.68 -30.06 23.79
C LEU A 9 11.52 -29.92 22.52
N LEU A 10 12.40 -30.89 22.24
CA LEU A 10 13.26 -30.90 21.06
C LEU A 10 12.46 -31.08 19.78
N GLN A 11 11.49 -32.01 19.78
CA GLN A 11 10.62 -32.24 18.62
C GLN A 11 9.68 -31.06 18.36
N VAL A 12 9.16 -30.42 19.41
CA VAL A 12 8.35 -29.21 19.27
C VAL A 12 9.18 -28.09 18.65
N PHE A 13 10.40 -27.88 19.15
CA PHE A 13 11.33 -26.89 18.59
C PHE A 13 11.66 -27.19 17.13
N GLN A 14 12.06 -28.41 16.78
CA GLN A 14 12.34 -28.81 15.40
C GLN A 14 11.14 -28.60 14.48
N THR A 15 9.93 -28.86 14.96
CA THR A 15 8.69 -28.65 14.20
C THR A 15 8.44 -27.16 13.96
N LEU A 16 8.56 -26.32 14.99
CA LEU A 16 8.41 -24.87 14.88
C LEU A 16 9.49 -24.24 13.98
N ALA A 17 10.74 -24.66 14.15
CA ALA A 17 11.88 -24.29 13.31
C ALA A 17 11.61 -24.58 11.83
N THR A 18 11.12 -25.79 11.55
CA THR A 18 10.76 -26.22 10.20
C THR A 18 9.67 -25.35 9.60
N PHE A 19 8.64 -24.99 10.39
CA PHE A 19 7.58 -24.09 9.92
C PHE A 19 8.11 -22.67 9.65
N TYR A 20 8.96 -22.14 10.52
CA TYR A 20 9.55 -20.82 10.35
C TYR A 20 10.43 -20.73 9.11
N LEU A 21 11.32 -21.70 8.88
CA LEU A 21 12.15 -21.72 7.66
C LEU A 21 11.31 -21.85 6.39
N ARG A 22 10.23 -22.64 6.41
CA ARG A 22 9.29 -22.71 5.28
C ARG A 22 8.58 -21.38 5.05
N TYR A 23 8.19 -20.71 6.12
CA TYR A 23 7.60 -19.38 6.05
C TYR A 23 8.59 -18.37 5.43
N LEU A 24 9.85 -18.34 5.87
CA LEU A 24 10.87 -17.45 5.30
C LEU A 24 11.08 -17.71 3.80
N LYS A 25 11.12 -18.97 3.37
CA LYS A 25 11.19 -19.33 1.95
C LYS A 25 10.02 -18.76 1.16
N ILE A 26 8.80 -18.89 1.70
CA ILE A 26 7.60 -18.34 1.07
C ILE A 26 7.67 -16.81 1.01
N PHE A 27 8.11 -16.16 2.09
CA PHE A 27 8.26 -14.71 2.14
C PHE A 27 9.26 -14.20 1.09
N ARG A 28 10.44 -14.83 0.98
CA ARG A 28 11.45 -14.51 -0.04
C ARG A 28 10.90 -14.68 -1.46
N ALA A 29 10.20 -15.78 -1.72
CA ALA A 29 9.55 -16.01 -3.01
C ALA A 29 8.45 -14.96 -3.30
N LEU A 30 7.71 -14.53 -2.27
CA LEU A 30 6.67 -13.51 -2.42
C LEU A 30 7.25 -12.13 -2.72
N GLU A 31 8.37 -11.76 -2.07
CA GLU A 31 9.13 -10.54 -2.34
C GLU A 31 9.68 -10.53 -3.78
N GLU A 32 10.22 -11.66 -4.22
CA GLU A 32 10.71 -11.82 -5.59
C GLU A 32 9.57 -11.71 -6.61
N VAL A 33 8.45 -12.39 -6.35
CA VAL A 33 7.25 -12.29 -7.21
C VAL A 33 6.75 -10.85 -7.27
N TYR A 34 6.66 -10.15 -6.13
CA TYR A 34 6.28 -8.75 -6.09
C TYR A 34 7.18 -7.88 -6.98
N ASP A 35 8.50 -8.10 -6.89
CA ASP A 35 9.49 -7.36 -7.66
C ASP A 35 9.47 -7.68 -9.16
N GLN A 36 9.11 -8.91 -9.54
CA GLN A 36 9.02 -9.33 -10.94
C GLN A 36 7.69 -8.95 -11.62
N ILE A 37 6.61 -8.74 -10.86
CA ILE A 37 5.31 -8.36 -11.44
C ILE A 37 5.39 -6.93 -11.98
N VAL A 38 5.17 -6.80 -13.29
CA VAL A 38 5.07 -5.49 -13.98
C VAL A 38 3.66 -4.93 -13.98
N HIS A 39 2.63 -5.75 -13.72
CA HIS A 39 1.23 -5.37 -13.85
C HIS A 39 0.68 -4.87 -12.50
N PRO A 40 0.31 -3.59 -12.36
CA PRO A 40 0.05 -2.96 -11.05
C PRO A 40 -1.15 -3.58 -10.31
N GLN A 41 -2.21 -3.96 -11.03
CA GLN A 41 -3.38 -4.64 -10.47
C GLN A 41 -3.02 -5.95 -9.76
N LYS A 42 -2.14 -6.76 -10.36
CA LYS A 42 -1.70 -8.05 -9.78
C LYS A 42 -0.72 -7.82 -8.64
N ARG A 43 0.16 -6.83 -8.79
CA ARG A 43 1.15 -6.44 -7.79
C ARG A 43 0.49 -5.94 -6.50
N CYS A 44 -0.62 -5.21 -6.61
CA CYS A 44 -1.39 -4.72 -5.46
C CYS A 44 -1.88 -5.87 -4.55
N VAL A 45 -2.30 -7.00 -5.12
CA VAL A 45 -2.72 -8.17 -4.34
C VAL A 45 -1.55 -8.76 -3.52
N VAL A 46 -0.38 -8.89 -4.15
CA VAL A 46 0.82 -9.38 -3.46
C VAL A 46 1.30 -8.39 -2.40
N HIS A 47 1.20 -7.09 -2.69
CA HIS A 47 1.52 -6.02 -1.73
C HIS A 47 0.73 -6.16 -0.43
N GLN A 48 -0.59 -6.38 -0.53
CA GLN A 48 -1.46 -6.52 0.66
C GLN A 48 -1.04 -7.70 1.55
N VAL A 49 -0.60 -8.81 0.94
CA VAL A 49 -0.08 -9.96 1.69
C VAL A 49 1.25 -9.62 2.35
N LEU A 50 2.16 -8.93 1.66
CA LEU A 50 3.44 -8.52 2.23
C LEU A 50 3.28 -7.54 3.40
N GLU A 51 2.37 -6.58 3.31
CA GLU A 51 2.09 -5.61 4.38
C GLU A 51 1.62 -6.30 5.68
N GLY A 52 0.69 -7.27 5.57
CA GLY A 52 0.19 -7.99 6.75
C GLY A 52 1.21 -8.93 7.41
N ILE A 53 2.30 -9.24 6.72
CA ILE A 53 3.38 -10.10 7.22
C ILE A 53 4.41 -9.27 8.02
N VAL A 54 4.73 -8.07 7.55
CA VAL A 54 5.75 -7.18 8.16
C VAL A 54 5.31 -6.66 9.53
N GLU A 55 4.00 -6.59 9.82
CA GLU A 55 3.49 -6.15 11.13
C GLU A 55 3.68 -7.16 12.27
N LEU A 56 4.16 -8.39 12.01
CA LEU A 56 4.08 -9.51 12.95
C LEU A 56 5.41 -10.09 13.46
N GLU A 57 6.55 -9.40 13.34
CA GLU A 57 7.84 -10.02 13.67
C GLU A 57 8.62 -9.37 14.83
N TYR A 58 8.74 -10.13 15.92
CA TYR A 58 9.72 -9.94 16.99
C TYR A 58 10.25 -11.31 17.42
N THR A 59 11.15 -11.92 16.67
CA THR A 59 11.87 -13.10 17.18
C THR A 59 13.24 -13.32 16.55
N GLU A 60 14.27 -13.30 17.39
CA GLU A 60 15.62 -13.74 17.07
C GLU A 60 15.78 -15.20 17.51
N PHE A 61 16.14 -16.10 16.59
CA PHE A 61 16.44 -17.48 16.93
C PHE A 61 17.80 -17.88 16.35
N HIS A 62 18.74 -18.17 17.24
CA HIS A 62 20.00 -18.82 16.91
C HIS A 62 19.83 -20.33 17.17
N TYR A 63 20.56 -21.19 16.47
CA TYR A 63 20.53 -22.68 16.50
C TYR A 63 19.56 -23.37 15.51
N PHE A 64 19.81 -23.21 14.20
CA PHE A 64 19.12 -23.99 13.14
C PHE A 64 20.03 -24.84 12.26
N ASP A 65 21.35 -24.92 12.53
CA ASP A 65 22.34 -25.47 11.60
C ASP A 65 21.99 -26.85 11.02
N ASP A 66 21.55 -27.79 11.87
CA ASP A 66 21.13 -29.14 11.43
C ASP A 66 19.88 -29.11 10.53
N ILE A 67 18.97 -28.17 10.78
CA ILE A 67 17.72 -28.00 10.03
C ILE A 67 17.98 -27.23 8.72
N LEU A 68 18.93 -26.29 8.71
CA LEU A 68 19.33 -25.53 7.52
C LEU A 68 19.93 -26.43 6.44
N GLN A 69 20.71 -27.43 6.85
CA GLN A 69 21.29 -28.42 5.95
C GLN A 69 20.21 -29.19 5.17
N ASP A 70 19.14 -29.61 5.83
CA ASP A 70 18.00 -30.30 5.20
C ASP A 70 17.26 -29.40 4.20
N PHE A 71 17.20 -28.09 4.48
CA PHE A 71 16.53 -27.12 3.63
C PHE A 71 17.43 -26.47 2.58
N LYS A 72 18.72 -26.83 2.50
CA LYS A 72 19.73 -26.20 1.62
C LYS A 72 19.76 -24.66 1.75
N MET A 73 19.56 -24.17 2.96
CA MET A 73 19.61 -22.74 3.27
C MET A 73 20.96 -22.41 3.90
N THR A 74 21.50 -21.24 3.61
CA THR A 74 22.69 -20.74 4.31
C THR A 74 22.27 -19.93 5.53
N PRO A 75 23.16 -19.68 6.51
CA PRO A 75 22.85 -18.84 7.66
C PRO A 75 22.38 -17.43 7.29
N GLU A 76 22.83 -16.89 6.15
CA GLU A 76 22.35 -15.62 5.58
C GLU A 76 20.89 -15.70 5.11
N ASP A 77 20.37 -16.90 4.88
CA ASP A 77 18.98 -17.10 4.48
C ASP A 77 17.96 -16.94 5.63
N LEU A 78 18.44 -16.84 6.89
CA LEU A 78 17.61 -16.63 8.08
C LEU A 78 17.30 -15.15 8.30
N GLU A 79 18.08 -14.25 7.71
CA GLU A 79 17.80 -12.82 7.77
C GLU A 79 16.52 -12.55 6.98
N VAL A 80 15.55 -11.90 7.63
CA VAL A 80 14.33 -11.46 6.96
C VAL A 80 14.72 -10.34 5.99
N PRO A 81 14.57 -10.53 4.66
CA PRO A 81 14.95 -9.49 3.73
C PRO A 81 14.00 -8.31 3.85
N ILE A 82 14.55 -7.10 3.93
CA ILE A 82 13.76 -5.88 3.84
C ILE A 82 13.18 -5.80 2.42
N PRO A 83 11.84 -5.82 2.24
CA PRO A 83 11.26 -5.80 0.90
C PRO A 83 11.72 -4.58 0.09
N ARG A 84 12.17 -4.80 -1.15
CA ARG A 84 12.76 -3.73 -1.97
C ARG A 84 11.82 -2.55 -2.22
N TYR A 85 10.50 -2.77 -2.20
CA TYR A 85 9.53 -1.69 -2.36
C TYR A 85 9.61 -0.64 -1.25
N PHE A 86 9.86 -1.07 -0.01
CA PHE A 86 9.95 -0.18 1.14
C PHE A 86 11.15 0.76 1.00
N VAL A 87 12.32 0.22 0.65
CA VAL A 87 13.53 1.01 0.41
C VAL A 87 13.32 1.99 -0.74
N ARG A 88 12.71 1.52 -1.84
CA ARG A 88 12.43 2.38 -3.01
C ARG A 88 11.50 3.53 -2.68
N GLU A 89 10.42 3.26 -1.97
CA GLU A 89 9.44 4.29 -1.60
C GLU A 89 10.06 5.31 -0.64
N LYS A 90 10.82 4.85 0.36
CA LYS A 90 11.57 5.74 1.26
C LYS A 90 12.60 6.58 0.50
N MET A 91 13.34 5.99 -0.44
CA MET A 91 14.28 6.75 -1.30
C MET A 91 13.56 7.79 -2.17
N ARG A 92 12.41 7.43 -2.75
CA ARG A 92 11.60 8.37 -3.54
C ARG A 92 11.12 9.54 -2.68
N ALA A 93 10.56 9.25 -1.50
CA ALA A 93 10.11 10.27 -0.56
C ALA A 93 11.26 11.17 -0.08
N LEU A 94 12.46 10.61 0.17
CA LEU A 94 13.64 11.39 0.52
C LEU A 94 14.08 12.30 -0.63
N LYS A 95 14.09 11.79 -1.86
CA LYS A 95 14.45 12.57 -3.06
C LYS A 95 13.43 13.69 -3.35
N GLU A 96 12.15 13.45 -3.09
CA GLU A 96 11.11 14.47 -3.18
C GLU A 96 11.29 15.55 -2.11
N ARG A 97 11.60 15.16 -0.86
CA ARG A 97 11.95 16.11 0.21
C ARG A 97 13.19 16.92 -0.11
N GLU A 98 14.24 16.26 -0.59
CA GLU A 98 15.46 16.93 -1.07
C GLU A 98 15.13 17.94 -2.18
N LYS A 99 14.29 17.57 -3.14
CA LYS A 99 13.84 18.48 -4.21
C LYS A 99 13.07 19.68 -3.66
N MET A 100 12.18 19.47 -2.68
CA MET A 100 11.47 20.57 -1.99
C MET A 100 12.46 21.50 -1.27
N LEU A 101 13.41 20.94 -0.53
CA LEU A 101 14.45 21.71 0.16
C LEU A 101 15.35 22.46 -0.83
N CYS A 102 15.73 21.85 -1.96
CA CYS A 102 16.46 22.53 -3.02
C CYS A 102 15.65 23.67 -3.64
N GLN A 103 14.33 23.53 -3.79
CA GLN A 103 13.46 24.61 -4.25
C GLN A 103 13.40 25.75 -3.24
N GLU A 104 13.22 25.45 -1.94
CA GLU A 104 13.23 26.44 -0.86
C GLU A 104 14.59 27.14 -0.73
N HIS A 105 15.69 26.39 -0.79
CA HIS A 105 17.05 26.93 -0.71
C HIS A 105 17.39 27.78 -1.95
N LYS A 106 16.85 27.45 -3.13
CA LYS A 106 16.95 28.27 -4.35
C LYS A 106 16.15 29.57 -4.24
N ILE A 107 14.98 29.54 -3.60
CA ILE A 107 14.16 30.72 -3.33
C ILE A 107 14.86 31.62 -2.30
N LEU A 108 15.35 31.05 -1.20
CA LEU A 108 16.12 31.77 -0.18
C LEU A 108 17.43 32.32 -0.74
N SER A 109 18.15 31.60 -1.61
CA SER A 109 19.36 32.11 -2.25
C SER A 109 19.07 33.28 -3.18
N VAL A 110 17.96 33.25 -3.93
CA VAL A 110 17.54 34.37 -4.79
C VAL A 110 17.06 35.57 -3.96
N LEU A 111 16.32 35.34 -2.86
CA LEU A 111 15.88 36.40 -1.95
C LEU A 111 17.05 37.04 -1.18
N LEU A 112 18.03 36.25 -0.75
CA LEU A 112 19.26 36.74 -0.10
C LEU A 112 20.17 37.48 -1.10
N PHE A 113 20.24 37.00 -2.36
CA PHE A 113 21.00 37.62 -3.45
C PHE A 113 20.42 38.96 -3.94
N VAL A 114 19.09 39.12 -3.90
CA VAL A 114 18.44 40.39 -4.33
C VAL A 114 18.42 41.45 -3.22
N LYS A 115 18.45 41.07 -1.93
CA LYS A 115 18.35 42.04 -0.82
C LYS A 115 19.67 42.58 -0.29
N SER A 116 20.78 41.98 -0.66
CA SER A 116 22.11 42.45 -0.29
C SER A 116 23.03 41.90 -1.34
N LYS A 117 23.83 42.73 -2.00
CA LYS A 117 25.29 42.52 -2.20
C LYS A 117 25.81 43.66 -3.07
N SER A 118 26.90 44.29 -2.62
CA SER A 118 27.69 45.17 -3.46
C SER A 118 28.57 44.33 -4.40
N PHE A 119 29.01 44.93 -5.52
CA PHE A 119 29.76 44.27 -6.61
C PHE A 119 30.90 43.34 -6.14
N HIS A 120 31.62 43.71 -5.08
CA HIS A 120 32.74 42.93 -4.53
C HIS A 120 32.31 41.54 -4.01
N GLU A 121 31.08 41.46 -3.54
CA GLU A 121 30.58 40.33 -2.78
C GLU A 121 29.97 39.27 -3.72
N CYS A 122 29.56 39.66 -4.93
CA CYS A 122 29.28 38.76 -6.06
C CYS A 122 30.56 38.15 -6.65
N VAL A 123 31.66 38.92 -6.71
CA VAL A 123 32.94 38.43 -7.23
C VAL A 123 33.52 37.32 -6.34
N VAL A 124 33.40 37.44 -5.00
CA VAL A 124 33.84 36.39 -4.07
C VAL A 124 33.04 35.10 -4.24
N LEU A 125 31.73 35.16 -4.49
CA LEU A 125 30.90 33.97 -4.71
C LEU A 125 31.19 33.29 -6.06
N TYR A 126 31.46 34.08 -7.12
CA TYR A 126 31.89 33.55 -8.42
C TYR A 126 33.26 32.86 -8.34
N ILE A 127 34.22 33.47 -7.63
CA ILE A 127 35.54 32.86 -7.44
C ILE A 127 35.43 31.60 -6.55
N SER A 128 34.58 31.61 -5.51
CA SER A 128 34.40 30.45 -4.63
C SER A 128 33.72 29.26 -5.33
N SER A 129 32.78 29.52 -6.23
CA SER A 129 32.16 28.47 -7.07
C SER A 129 33.15 27.91 -8.10
N ALA A 130 33.95 28.77 -8.75
CA ALA A 130 35.01 28.34 -9.66
C ALA A 130 36.11 27.50 -8.95
N ILE A 131 36.39 27.77 -7.68
CA ILE A 131 37.33 26.98 -6.86
C ILE A 131 36.71 25.62 -6.45
N LEU A 132 35.40 25.55 -6.18
CA LEU A 132 34.70 24.28 -5.91
C LEU A 132 34.71 23.35 -7.13
N ASP A 133 34.48 23.87 -8.34
CA ASP A 133 34.56 23.08 -9.58
C ASP A 133 35.97 22.50 -9.81
N GLN A 134 37.00 23.20 -9.34
CA GLN A 134 38.40 22.77 -9.46
C GLN A 134 38.84 21.73 -8.42
N THR A 135 38.15 21.64 -7.27
CA THR A 135 38.44 20.63 -6.23
C THR A 135 37.68 19.32 -6.44
N HIS A 136 36.51 19.34 -7.09
CA HIS A 136 35.82 18.11 -7.51
C HIS A 136 36.62 17.27 -8.51
N SER A 137 37.50 17.88 -9.32
CA SER A 137 38.42 17.15 -10.22
C SER A 137 39.56 16.43 -9.49
N LYS A 138 39.90 16.81 -8.24
CA LYS A 138 41.08 16.29 -7.52
C LYS A 138 40.74 15.37 -6.35
N PHE A 139 39.49 15.32 -5.88
CA PHE A 139 39.06 14.42 -4.81
C PHE A 139 38.49 13.07 -5.30
N SER A 140 38.82 12.65 -6.53
CA SER A 140 38.41 11.35 -7.09
C SER A 140 39.40 10.21 -6.83
N PHE A 141 40.31 10.34 -5.84
CA PHE A 141 41.47 9.44 -5.71
C PHE A 141 41.35 8.33 -4.64
N SER A 142 40.15 8.00 -4.14
CA SER A 142 40.03 6.90 -3.14
C SER A 142 38.73 6.10 -3.21
N SER A 143 38.25 5.78 -4.43
CA SER A 143 37.20 4.75 -4.59
C SER A 143 37.58 3.61 -5.54
N ALA A 144 38.74 3.68 -6.19
CA ALA A 144 39.18 2.73 -7.22
C ALA A 144 39.86 1.46 -6.67
N LEU A 145 39.49 0.96 -5.48
CA LEU A 145 40.12 -0.23 -4.87
C LEU A 145 39.21 -1.46 -4.77
N PHE A 146 38.00 -1.40 -5.33
CA PHE A 146 37.15 -2.58 -5.49
C PHE A 146 36.93 -2.82 -6.99
N PRO A 147 37.05 -4.08 -7.46
CA PRO A 147 36.90 -4.37 -8.88
C PRO A 147 35.54 -3.89 -9.36
N ASP A 148 35.56 -3.16 -10.48
CA ASP A 148 34.37 -2.69 -11.17
C ASP A 148 33.37 -3.83 -11.30
N THR A 149 32.14 -3.54 -10.87
CA THR A 149 30.96 -4.40 -10.96
C THR A 149 31.05 -5.33 -12.17
N SER A 150 31.04 -6.64 -11.94
CA SER A 150 31.24 -7.63 -13.00
C SER A 150 30.23 -7.44 -14.15
N PRO A 151 30.54 -7.89 -15.38
CA PRO A 151 29.60 -7.79 -16.50
C PRO A 151 28.22 -8.40 -16.20
N ALA A 152 28.18 -9.48 -15.39
CA ALA A 152 26.94 -10.11 -14.94
C ALA A 152 26.14 -9.20 -14.00
N GLN A 153 26.81 -8.52 -13.06
CA GLN A 153 26.18 -7.58 -12.13
C GLN A 153 25.68 -6.32 -12.86
N LEU A 154 26.44 -5.80 -13.82
CA LEU A 154 26.00 -4.66 -14.64
C LEU A 154 24.77 -5.01 -15.47
N HIS A 155 24.76 -6.19 -16.09
CA HIS A 155 23.59 -6.66 -16.82
C HIS A 155 22.37 -6.84 -15.89
N ALA A 156 22.56 -7.42 -14.71
CA ALA A 156 21.50 -7.56 -13.71
C ALA A 156 20.92 -6.19 -13.29
N GLN A 157 21.79 -5.19 -13.07
CA GLN A 157 21.38 -3.82 -12.73
C GLN A 157 20.60 -3.15 -13.87
N GLN A 158 21.01 -3.37 -15.13
CA GLN A 158 20.29 -2.86 -16.30
C GLN A 158 18.90 -3.49 -16.44
N VAL A 159 18.80 -4.82 -16.25
CA VAL A 159 17.52 -5.54 -16.28
C VAL A 159 16.60 -5.04 -15.17
N GLU A 160 17.12 -4.85 -13.97
CA GLU A 160 16.36 -4.28 -12.85
C GLU A 160 15.90 -2.86 -13.15
N SER A 161 16.78 -1.99 -13.64
CA SER A 161 16.44 -0.61 -13.99
C SER A 161 15.37 -0.53 -15.09
N ARG A 162 15.47 -1.40 -16.10
CA ARG A 162 14.46 -1.52 -17.16
C ARG A 162 13.12 -2.00 -16.60
N ARG A 163 13.13 -3.01 -15.73
CA ARG A 163 11.92 -3.51 -15.06
C ARG A 163 11.25 -2.42 -14.24
N GLN A 164 12.03 -1.63 -13.49
CA GLN A 164 11.53 -0.51 -12.69
C GLN A 164 10.87 0.56 -13.57
N CYS A 165 11.50 0.94 -14.69
CA CYS A 165 10.92 1.89 -15.63
C CYS A 165 9.55 1.42 -16.19
N VAL A 166 9.46 0.14 -16.58
CA VAL A 166 8.20 -0.47 -17.05
C VAL A 166 7.14 -0.48 -15.94
N GLN A 167 7.54 -0.84 -14.72
CA GLN A 167 6.66 -0.84 -13.55
C GLN A 167 6.08 0.54 -13.22
N GLU A 168 6.88 1.59 -13.32
CA GLU A 168 6.45 2.97 -13.12
C GLU A 168 5.51 3.43 -14.25
N GLY A 169 5.83 3.08 -15.50
CA GLY A 169 4.99 3.37 -16.65
C GLY A 169 3.59 2.75 -16.53
N HIS A 170 3.53 1.44 -16.24
CA HIS A 170 2.25 0.76 -16.06
C HIS A 170 1.46 1.28 -14.85
N GLU A 171 2.12 1.62 -13.74
CA GLU A 171 1.46 2.22 -12.59
C GLU A 171 0.79 3.55 -12.98
N ALA A 172 1.50 4.44 -13.70
CA ALA A 172 0.94 5.70 -14.16
C ALA A 172 -0.25 5.50 -15.12
N GLU A 173 -0.14 4.57 -16.05
CA GLU A 173 -1.24 4.21 -16.96
C GLU A 173 -2.46 3.66 -16.20
N TYR A 174 -2.23 2.80 -15.21
CA TYR A 174 -3.27 2.24 -14.37
C TYR A 174 -4.00 3.31 -13.55
N GLN A 175 -3.27 4.20 -12.87
CA GLN A 175 -3.86 5.29 -12.10
C GLN A 175 -4.68 6.23 -13.00
N LYS A 176 -4.17 6.54 -14.20
CA LYS A 176 -4.91 7.31 -15.20
C LYS A 176 -6.18 6.59 -15.66
N ALA A 177 -6.10 5.28 -15.91
CA ALA A 177 -7.25 4.48 -16.31
C ALA A 177 -8.33 4.45 -15.22
N LEU A 178 -7.97 4.33 -13.94
CA LEU A 178 -8.92 4.38 -12.82
C LEU A 178 -9.74 5.67 -12.81
N VAL A 179 -9.07 6.83 -12.96
CA VAL A 179 -9.74 8.13 -13.00
C VAL A 179 -10.65 8.23 -14.22
N ASN A 180 -10.15 7.84 -15.40
CA ASN A 180 -10.92 7.90 -16.64
C ASN A 180 -12.17 7.01 -16.61
N ILE A 181 -12.02 5.77 -16.13
CA ILE A 181 -13.15 4.83 -16.01
C ILE A 181 -14.17 5.38 -15.01
N LYS A 182 -13.73 5.88 -13.84
CA LYS A 182 -14.62 6.47 -12.85
C LYS A 182 -15.41 7.64 -13.42
N GLU A 183 -14.75 8.52 -14.16
CA GLU A 183 -15.42 9.67 -14.79
C GLU A 183 -16.36 9.23 -15.91
N SER A 184 -15.99 8.22 -16.70
CA SER A 184 -16.87 7.65 -17.73
C SER A 184 -18.11 6.99 -17.12
N VAL A 185 -17.98 6.26 -16.01
CA VAL A 185 -19.13 5.65 -15.32
C VAL A 185 -20.04 6.75 -14.78
N ARG A 186 -19.47 7.83 -14.21
CA ARG A 186 -20.22 8.98 -13.74
C ARG A 186 -20.96 9.69 -14.88
N SER A 187 -20.34 9.88 -16.04
CA SER A 187 -20.96 10.60 -17.15
C SER A 187 -22.03 9.78 -17.85
N VAL A 188 -21.81 8.48 -18.04
CA VAL A 188 -22.76 7.59 -18.76
C VAL A 188 -23.89 7.15 -17.83
N ASN A 189 -23.59 6.67 -16.63
CA ASN A 189 -24.59 6.05 -15.74
C ASN A 189 -25.08 7.00 -14.64
N GLY A 190 -24.44 8.16 -14.44
CA GLY A 190 -24.71 9.01 -13.28
C GLY A 190 -26.13 9.56 -13.24
N HIS A 191 -26.71 9.89 -14.40
CA HIS A 191 -28.10 10.32 -14.49
C HIS A 191 -29.06 9.18 -14.13
N ASP A 192 -28.92 8.02 -14.77
CA ASP A 192 -29.80 6.87 -14.53
C ASP A 192 -29.71 6.34 -13.10
N ILE A 193 -28.51 6.30 -12.51
CA ILE A 193 -28.32 5.92 -11.11
C ILE A 193 -29.05 6.92 -10.20
N LYS A 194 -28.92 8.23 -10.47
CA LYS A 194 -29.60 9.26 -9.69
C LYS A 194 -31.13 9.13 -9.80
N GLU A 195 -31.66 9.00 -11.01
CA GLU A 195 -33.10 8.85 -11.24
C GLU A 195 -33.64 7.58 -10.56
N SER A 196 -32.92 6.45 -10.67
CA SER A 196 -33.28 5.20 -10.01
C SER A 196 -33.29 5.33 -8.47
N LEU A 197 -32.30 6.01 -7.89
CA LEU A 197 -32.26 6.27 -6.45
C LEU A 197 -33.39 7.19 -6.01
N GLN A 198 -33.69 8.24 -6.78
CA GLN A 198 -34.80 9.16 -6.50
C GLN A 198 -36.15 8.44 -6.60
N GLU A 199 -36.31 7.54 -7.57
CA GLU A 199 -37.53 6.77 -7.76
C GLU A 199 -37.76 5.77 -6.61
N GLN A 200 -36.70 5.09 -6.13
CA GLN A 200 -36.81 4.22 -4.96
C GLN A 200 -37.22 4.98 -3.70
N ILE A 201 -36.65 6.18 -3.48
CA ILE A 201 -37.05 7.05 -2.36
C ILE A 201 -38.51 7.50 -2.53
N ARG A 202 -38.90 7.96 -3.73
CA ARG A 202 -40.27 8.41 -4.03
C ARG A 202 -41.28 7.30 -3.76
N GLN A 203 -40.97 6.10 -4.26
CA GLN A 203 -41.82 4.93 -4.11
C GLN A 203 -41.95 4.50 -2.64
N TRP A 204 -40.84 4.52 -1.89
CA TRP A 204 -40.85 4.27 -0.44
C TRP A 204 -41.75 5.26 0.32
N PHE A 205 -41.65 6.57 0.02
CA PHE A 205 -42.49 7.60 0.64
C PHE A 205 -43.99 7.36 0.40
N ILE A 206 -44.36 6.93 -0.81
CA ILE A 206 -45.75 6.65 -1.18
C ILE A 206 -46.26 5.42 -0.44
N GLU A 207 -45.51 4.34 -0.43
CA GLU A 207 -45.89 3.10 0.25
C GLU A 207 -46.06 3.30 1.77
N CYS A 208 -45.17 4.07 2.40
CA CYS A 208 -45.31 4.41 3.81
C CYS A 208 -46.56 5.24 4.09
N ARG A 209 -46.88 6.22 3.22
CA ARG A 209 -48.08 7.05 3.34
C ARG A 209 -49.35 6.23 3.15
N ASP A 210 -49.41 5.38 2.13
CA ASP A 210 -50.61 4.60 1.81
C ASP A 210 -50.92 3.57 2.92
N ALA A 211 -49.89 3.05 3.61
CA ALA A 211 -50.05 2.14 4.75
C ALA A 211 -50.36 2.86 6.08
N THR A 212 -49.74 4.01 6.34
CA THR A 212 -49.76 4.66 7.67
C THR A 212 -50.69 5.89 7.73
N GLY A 213 -51.12 6.40 6.57
CA GLY A 213 -51.88 7.64 6.43
C GLY A 213 -51.08 8.92 6.68
N LYS A 214 -49.79 8.82 6.97
CA LYS A 214 -48.87 9.93 7.23
C LYS A 214 -47.54 9.71 6.49
N PHE A 215 -46.88 10.79 6.11
CA PHE A 215 -45.54 10.70 5.53
C PHE A 215 -44.53 10.22 6.58
N PRO A 216 -43.59 9.33 6.21
CA PRO A 216 -42.56 8.84 7.12
C PRO A 216 -41.48 9.89 7.38
N ASP A 217 -40.90 9.85 8.58
CA ASP A 217 -39.66 10.57 8.89
C ASP A 217 -38.46 9.83 8.28
N PHE A 218 -37.38 10.57 7.98
CA PHE A 218 -36.16 9.96 7.49
C PHE A 218 -35.53 9.05 8.57
N PRO A 219 -35.00 7.88 8.18
CA PRO A 219 -34.38 6.95 9.12
C PRO A 219 -33.14 7.58 9.79
N SER A 220 -33.00 7.35 11.10
CA SER A 220 -31.87 7.86 11.87
C SER A 220 -30.58 7.08 11.52
N PRO A 221 -29.39 7.71 11.64
CA PRO A 221 -28.13 7.06 11.31
C PRO A 221 -27.78 5.86 12.23
N GLU A 222 -28.48 5.69 13.34
CA GLU A 222 -28.24 4.63 14.35
C GLU A 222 -28.99 3.33 14.04
N VAL A 223 -30.02 3.38 13.18
CA VAL A 223 -30.82 2.21 12.77
C VAL A 223 -30.72 2.06 11.26
N GLU A 224 -29.60 1.50 10.78
CA GLU A 224 -29.37 1.09 9.38
C GLU A 224 -29.39 2.24 8.32
N GLY A 225 -29.84 3.43 8.71
CA GLY A 225 -29.88 4.64 7.89
C GLY A 225 -30.67 4.45 6.61
N SER A 226 -30.14 4.97 5.50
CA SER A 226 -30.78 4.89 4.19
C SER A 226 -30.72 3.49 3.56
N ALA A 227 -30.00 2.52 4.13
CA ALA A 227 -29.82 1.21 3.51
C ALA A 227 -31.13 0.41 3.41
N CYS A 228 -32.06 0.60 4.36
CA CYS A 228 -33.38 -0.05 4.33
C CYS A 228 -34.28 0.45 3.18
N ILE A 229 -34.04 1.66 2.64
CA ILE A 229 -34.79 2.24 1.52
C ILE A 229 -34.40 1.57 0.20
N PHE A 230 -33.14 1.14 0.06
CA PHE A 230 -32.57 0.57 -1.16
C PHE A 230 -32.51 -0.96 -1.16
N ALA A 231 -33.02 -1.62 -0.11
CA ALA A 231 -33.06 -3.08 -0.01
C ALA A 231 -34.18 -3.69 -0.89
N GLN A 232 -33.93 -4.84 -1.50
CA GLN A 232 -34.94 -5.57 -2.28
C GLN A 232 -36.02 -6.12 -1.33
N LYS A 233 -37.27 -5.67 -1.52
CA LYS A 233 -38.41 -6.16 -0.74
C LYS A 233 -38.83 -7.55 -1.22
N THR A 234 -38.91 -8.51 -0.31
CA THR A 234 -39.56 -9.81 -0.58
C THR A 234 -41.09 -9.64 -0.66
N PRO A 235 -41.84 -10.51 -1.37
CA PRO A 235 -43.28 -10.35 -1.58
C PRO A 235 -44.11 -10.18 -0.29
N GLY A 236 -43.67 -10.74 0.84
CA GLY A 236 -44.31 -10.57 2.14
C GLY A 236 -44.09 -9.19 2.78
N GLN A 237 -43.00 -8.50 2.45
CA GLN A 237 -42.66 -7.17 2.98
C GLN A 237 -43.41 -6.03 2.28
N VAL A 238 -44.08 -6.31 1.16
CA VAL A 238 -44.97 -5.38 0.46
C VAL A 238 -46.29 -5.19 1.24
N ILE A 239 -46.68 -6.16 2.07
CA ILE A 239 -47.98 -6.19 2.76
C ILE A 239 -47.93 -5.46 4.11
N ASN A 240 -46.76 -5.31 4.73
CA ASN A 240 -46.63 -4.63 6.02
C ASN A 240 -45.31 -3.83 6.12
N PRO A 241 -45.25 -2.62 5.52
CA PRO A 241 -44.03 -1.81 5.47
C PRO A 241 -43.52 -1.33 6.83
N ILE A 242 -44.29 -1.52 7.91
CA ILE A 242 -43.95 -1.13 9.29
C ILE A 242 -42.89 -2.05 9.92
N SER A 243 -42.69 -3.28 9.40
CA SER A 243 -41.69 -4.21 9.95
C SER A 243 -40.23 -3.77 9.79
N LEU A 244 -39.97 -2.67 9.06
CA LEU A 244 -38.65 -2.06 8.90
C LEU A 244 -38.39 -0.88 9.85
N LEU A 245 -39.43 -0.29 10.47
CA LEU A 245 -39.29 0.86 11.39
C LEU A 245 -39.22 0.46 12.87
N HIS A 246 -39.63 -0.75 13.21
CA HIS A 246 -39.37 -1.36 14.49
C HIS A 246 -38.97 -2.82 14.25
N PRO A 247 -37.67 -3.18 14.37
CA PRO A 247 -37.35 -4.56 14.67
C PRO A 247 -38.03 -4.83 16.00
N SER A 248 -39.05 -5.68 15.99
CA SER A 248 -39.63 -6.20 17.22
C SER A 248 -38.47 -6.79 17.99
N ARG A 249 -38.11 -6.17 19.13
CA ARG A 249 -37.20 -6.78 20.10
C ARG A 249 -37.95 -7.93 20.76
N ASP A 250 -38.24 -8.96 19.98
CA ASP A 250 -38.55 -10.27 20.52
C ASP A 250 -37.20 -10.89 20.89
N TYR A 251 -36.68 -10.48 22.04
CA TYR A 251 -35.74 -11.35 22.74
C TYR A 251 -36.53 -12.60 23.13
N PRO A 252 -36.14 -13.80 22.66
CA PRO A 252 -36.71 -15.02 23.18
C PRO A 252 -36.43 -15.06 24.68
N SER A 253 -37.48 -15.04 25.50
CA SER A 253 -37.39 -15.37 26.92
C SER A 253 -37.12 -16.87 27.06
N TYR A 254 -35.89 -17.26 26.76
CA TYR A 254 -35.33 -18.56 27.12
C TYR A 254 -33.95 -18.28 27.71
N PHE A 255 -33.87 -18.06 29.01
CA PHE A 255 -33.45 -19.11 29.94
C PHE A 255 -33.53 -18.60 31.39
N CYS A 256 -33.87 -19.55 32.25
CA CYS A 256 -33.84 -19.50 33.70
C CYS A 256 -32.39 -19.37 34.23
#